data_AF-A0A142WZP5-F1
#
_entry.id   AF-A0A142WZP5-F1
#
_cell.length_a   1.000
_cell.length_b   1.000
_cell.length_c   1.000
_cell.angle_alpha   90.00
_cell.angle_beta   90.00
_cell.angle_gamma   90.00
#
_symmetry.space_group_name_H-M   'P 1'
#
loop_
_entity.id
_entity.type
_entity.pdbx_description
1 polymer ?
#
loop_
_entity_poly.entity_id
_entity_poly.type
_entity_poly.pdbx_seq_one_letter_code
_entity_poly.pdbx_strand_id
1 'polypeptide(L)'
;MSVPMASSPPANGGLRTTFWVLQILLAVVFGASGILKLSAPIEELGKMLPWVHDAPELMVRFIGIAELIGAVGLILPAATRISPILTPFASLSLTVVMTLAVLFHLTRKEFSAVPLPLVLGVLSGLVTWGRLQPAKIHSRRRERREAMLHNS
;
A
#
# COMPACT_ATOMS: atom_id res chain seq x y z
N MET A 1 -2.50 -50.88 -6.74
CA MET A 1 -2.84 -49.97 -5.61
C MET A 1 -2.07 -48.67 -5.81
N SER A 2 -2.74 -47.61 -6.27
CA SER A 2 -2.11 -46.30 -6.50
C SER A 2 -2.14 -45.46 -5.23
N VAL A 3 -0.97 -45.01 -4.77
CA VAL A 3 -0.81 -44.13 -3.61
C VAL A 3 -1.40 -42.74 -3.92
N PRO A 4 -2.18 -42.12 -3.02
CA PRO A 4 -2.68 -40.76 -3.21
C PRO A 4 -1.52 -39.75 -3.04
N MET A 5 -1.21 -39.00 -4.09
CA MET A 5 -0.31 -37.85 -4.02
C MET A 5 -0.97 -36.74 -3.19
N ALA A 6 -0.40 -36.42 -2.03
CA ALA A 6 -0.82 -35.29 -1.21
C ALA A 6 -0.71 -33.99 -2.04
N SER A 7 -1.84 -33.30 -2.24
CA SER A 7 -1.86 -32.00 -2.91
C SER A 7 -1.17 -30.96 -2.05
N SER A 8 -0.06 -30.37 -2.52
CA SER A 8 0.56 -29.22 -1.87
C SER A 8 -0.43 -28.05 -1.77
N PRO A 9 -0.47 -27.31 -0.64
CA PRO A 9 -1.31 -26.13 -0.50
C PRO A 9 -0.92 -25.09 -1.58
N PRO A 10 -1.89 -24.37 -2.17
CA PRO A 10 -1.60 -23.42 -3.22
C PRO A 10 -0.71 -22.28 -2.68
N ALA A 11 0.45 -22.06 -3.33
CA ALA A 11 1.45 -21.04 -3.01
C ALA A 11 0.93 -19.57 -3.00
N ASN A 12 -0.36 -19.38 -3.30
CA ASN A 12 -1.01 -18.08 -3.52
C ASN A 12 -1.72 -17.56 -2.26
N GLY A 13 -1.85 -18.39 -1.22
CA GLY A 13 -2.50 -18.03 0.04
C GLY A 13 -1.67 -17.04 0.85
N GLY A 14 -0.39 -17.35 1.05
CA GLY A 14 0.53 -16.55 1.86
C GLY A 14 0.69 -15.12 1.33
N LEU A 15 1.00 -14.97 0.05
CA LEU A 15 1.21 -13.65 -0.58
C LEU A 15 -0.02 -12.74 -0.48
N ARG A 16 -1.23 -13.31 -0.62
CA ARG A 16 -2.48 -12.56 -0.49
C ARG A 16 -2.69 -12.09 0.94
N THR A 17 -2.42 -12.95 1.93
CA THR A 17 -2.48 -12.61 3.35
C THR A 17 -1.46 -11.52 3.70
N THR A 18 -0.22 -11.63 3.23
CA THR A 18 0.84 -10.63 3.45
C THR A 18 0.41 -9.25 2.97
N PHE A 19 -0.08 -9.12 1.73
CA PHE A 19 -0.53 -7.83 1.23
C PHE A 19 -1.75 -7.28 1.98
N TRP A 20 -2.61 -8.16 2.51
CA TRP A 20 -3.74 -7.73 3.32
C TRP A 20 -3.30 -7.17 4.68
N VAL A 21 -2.35 -7.84 5.33
CA VAL A 21 -1.74 -7.35 6.59
C VAL A 21 -1.03 -6.01 6.35
N LEU A 22 -0.24 -5.90 5.28
CA LEU A 22 0.43 -4.64 4.93
C LEU A 22 -0.57 -3.51 4.66
N GLN A 23 -1.71 -3.80 4.02
CA GLN A 23 -2.75 -2.80 3.76
C GLN A 23 -3.38 -2.27 5.04
N ILE A 24 -3.73 -3.15 5.99
CA ILE A 24 -4.25 -2.70 7.29
C ILE A 24 -3.20 -1.86 8.01
N LEU A 25 -1.96 -2.34 8.06
CA LEU A 25 -0.89 -1.64 8.76
C LEU A 25 -0.69 -0.23 8.19
N LEU A 26 -0.56 -0.11 6.86
CA LEU A 26 -0.41 1.18 6.20
C LEU A 26 -1.65 2.05 6.41
N ALA A 27 -2.86 1.50 6.33
CA ALA A 27 -4.08 2.27 6.54
C ALA A 27 -4.21 2.80 7.97
N VAL A 28 -3.80 2.03 8.97
CA VAL A 28 -3.77 2.49 10.37
C VAL A 28 -2.74 3.60 10.54
N VAL A 29 -1.52 3.41 10.03
CA VAL A 29 -0.44 4.40 10.16
C VAL A 29 -0.80 5.71 9.46
N PHE A 30 -1.21 5.65 8.19
CA PHE A 30 -1.60 6.85 7.43
C PHE A 30 -2.93 7.44 7.90
N GLY A 31 -3.86 6.61 8.36
CA GLY A 31 -5.12 7.06 8.95
C GLY A 31 -4.86 7.89 10.20
N ALA A 32 -4.07 7.35 11.14
CA ALA A 32 -3.69 8.06 12.36
C ALA A 32 -2.88 9.32 12.04
N SER A 33 -1.89 9.24 11.15
CA SER A 33 -1.08 10.40 10.76
C SER A 33 -1.93 11.51 10.13
N GLY A 34 -2.85 11.14 9.23
CA GLY A 34 -3.74 12.08 8.57
C GLY A 34 -4.72 12.74 9.54
N ILE A 35 -5.30 11.99 10.48
CA ILE A 35 -6.12 12.55 11.57
C ILE A 35 -5.31 13.57 12.36
N LEU A 36 -4.11 13.19 12.83
CA LEU A 36 -3.27 14.08 13.63
C LEU A 36 -2.96 15.38 12.88
N LYS A 37 -2.55 15.28 11.61
CA LYS A 37 -2.25 16.45 10.78
C LYS A 37 -3.46 17.35 10.52
N LEU A 38 -4.69 16.84 10.67
CA LEU A 38 -5.92 17.61 10.50
C LEU A 38 -6.51 18.16 11.80
N SER A 39 -6.36 17.44 12.91
CA SER A 39 -7.03 17.78 14.17
C SER A 39 -6.13 18.49 15.17
N ALA A 40 -4.82 18.26 15.13
CA ALA A 40 -3.92 18.86 16.11
C ALA A 40 -3.51 20.30 15.71
N PRO A 41 -3.30 21.19 16.71
CA PRO A 41 -2.64 22.47 16.50
C PRO A 41 -1.23 22.29 15.93
N ILE A 42 -0.77 23.27 15.14
CA ILE A 42 0.54 23.24 14.47
C ILE A 42 1.67 23.21 15.51
N GLU A 43 1.50 23.90 16.63
CA GLU A 43 2.44 23.95 17.75
C GLU A 43 2.61 22.58 18.43
N GLU A 44 1.52 21.83 18.59
CA GLU A 44 1.56 20.48 19.16
C GLU A 44 2.13 19.46 18.16
N LEU A 45 1.78 19.60 16.88
CA LEU A 45 2.35 18.79 15.81
C LEU A 45 3.86 18.98 15.70
N GLY A 46 4.34 20.22 15.80
CA GLY A 46 5.74 20.57 15.69
C GLY A 46 6.65 19.92 16.75
N LYS A 47 6.11 19.59 17.93
CA LYS A 47 6.84 18.83 18.97
C LYS A 47 7.21 17.42 18.51
N MET A 48 6.39 16.81 17.65
CA MET A 48 6.60 15.46 17.11
C MET A 48 7.18 15.47 15.69
N LEU A 49 6.82 16.50 14.92
CA LEU A 49 7.13 16.68 13.50
C LEU A 49 7.75 18.06 13.30
N PRO A 50 9.05 18.26 13.61
CA PRO A 50 9.67 19.58 13.59
C PRO A 50 9.50 20.35 12.28
N TRP A 51 9.45 19.64 11.15
CA TRP A 51 9.25 20.22 9.82
C TRP A 51 7.96 21.04 9.67
N VAL A 52 6.95 20.78 10.51
CA VAL A 52 5.66 21.46 10.49
C VAL A 52 5.78 22.93 10.88
N HIS A 53 6.78 23.31 11.69
CA HIS A 53 7.02 24.72 12.04
C HIS A 53 7.47 25.57 10.85
N ASP A 54 8.16 24.96 9.89
CA ASP A 54 8.71 25.67 8.74
C ASP A 54 7.87 25.47 7.46
N ALA A 55 6.74 24.78 7.56
CA ALA A 55 5.84 24.51 6.45
C ALA A 55 4.58 25.38 6.57
N PRO A 56 4.01 25.86 5.43
CA PRO A 56 2.70 26.50 5.47
C PRO A 56 1.67 25.53 6.06
N GLU A 57 0.82 26.01 6.97
CA GLU A 57 -0.23 25.18 7.58
C GLU A 57 -1.09 24.46 6.51
N LEU A 58 -1.46 25.18 5.43
CA LEU A 58 -2.23 24.62 4.33
C LEU A 58 -1.57 23.37 3.71
N MET A 59 -0.23 23.35 3.62
CA MET A 59 0.52 22.19 3.12
C MET A 59 0.40 21.01 4.08
N VAL A 60 0.50 21.25 5.39
CA VAL A 60 0.35 20.20 6.42
C VAL A 60 -1.06 19.60 6.37
N ARG A 61 -2.09 20.44 6.25
CA ARG A 61 -3.49 19.98 6.15
C ARG A 61 -3.73 19.22 4.85
N PHE A 62 -3.18 19.69 3.73
CA PHE A 62 -3.28 18.99 2.44
C PHE A 62 -2.66 17.59 2.51
N ILE A 63 -1.47 17.46 3.11
CA ILE A 63 -0.84 16.15 3.33
C ILE A 63 -1.73 15.26 4.19
N GLY A 64 -2.32 15.80 5.28
CA GLY A 64 -3.25 15.05 6.13
C GLY A 64 -4.47 14.53 5.38
N ILE A 65 -5.07 15.34 4.50
CA ILE A 65 -6.19 14.92 3.63
C ILE A 65 -5.73 13.81 2.68
N ALA A 66 -4.58 13.98 2.02
CA ALA A 66 -4.07 12.99 1.07
C ALA A 66 -3.78 11.64 1.74
N GLU A 67 -3.21 11.65 2.95
CA GLU A 67 -2.97 10.45 3.75
C GLU A 67 -4.27 9.77 4.17
N LEU A 68 -5.28 10.54 4.58
CA LEU A 68 -6.61 9.99 4.91
C LEU A 68 -7.29 9.36 3.71
N ILE A 69 -7.31 10.04 2.57
CA ILE A 69 -7.89 9.49 1.34
C ILE A 69 -7.17 8.19 0.95
N GLY A 70 -5.83 8.17 1.06
CA GLY A 70 -5.03 6.97 0.84
C GLY A 70 -5.40 5.83 1.80
N ALA A 71 -5.46 6.11 3.11
CA ALA A 71 -5.84 5.11 4.13
C ALA A 71 -7.25 4.55 3.90
N VAL A 72 -8.20 5.42 3.60
CA VAL A 72 -9.58 5.04 3.28
C VAL A 72 -9.63 4.18 2.01
N GLY A 73 -8.89 4.56 0.96
CA GLY A 73 -8.76 3.81 -0.28
C GLY A 73 -8.07 2.44 -0.14
N LEU A 74 -7.23 2.25 0.89
CA LEU A 74 -6.65 0.95 1.24
C LEU A 74 -7.67 0.03 1.93
N ILE A 75 -8.56 0.56 2.78
CA ILE A 75 -9.52 -0.24 3.57
C ILE A 75 -10.79 -0.55 2.78
N LEU A 76 -11.33 0.40 2.02
CA LEU A 76 -12.63 0.27 1.36
C LEU A 76 -12.76 -0.99 0.49
N PRO A 77 -11.79 -1.32 -0.39
CA PRO A 77 -11.90 -2.48 -1.27
C PRO A 77 -11.77 -3.79 -0.49
N ALA A 78 -11.01 -3.78 0.62
CA ALA A 78 -10.83 -4.92 1.51
C ALA A 78 -12.11 -5.22 2.31
N ALA A 79 -12.84 -4.19 2.73
CA ALA A 79 -14.09 -4.32 3.50
C ALA A 79 -15.32 -4.58 2.63
N THR A 80 -15.40 -3.97 1.44
CA THR A 80 -16.63 -3.97 0.62
C THR A 80 -16.60 -4.96 -0.54
N ARG A 81 -15.42 -5.51 -0.90
CA ARG A 81 -15.17 -6.24 -2.17
C ARG A 81 -15.52 -5.44 -3.43
N ILE A 82 -15.73 -4.13 -3.33
CA ILE A 82 -16.06 -3.25 -4.45
C ILE A 82 -14.77 -2.69 -5.03
N SER A 83 -14.62 -2.84 -6.35
CA SER A 83 -13.55 -2.28 -7.19
C SER A 83 -12.12 -2.43 -6.61
N PRO A 84 -11.49 -3.62 -6.77
CA PRO A 84 -10.12 -3.90 -6.32
C PRO A 84 -9.06 -2.97 -6.93
N ILE A 85 -9.42 -2.20 -7.97
CA ILE A 85 -8.54 -1.25 -8.64
C ILE A 85 -8.29 0.01 -7.79
N LEU A 86 -9.16 0.33 -6.83
CA LEU A 86 -8.98 1.48 -5.95
C LEU A 86 -7.74 1.32 -5.04
N THR A 87 -7.45 0.09 -4.63
CA THR A 87 -6.32 -0.20 -3.74
C THR A 87 -4.96 0.17 -4.33
N PRO A 88 -4.57 -0.26 -5.54
CA PRO A 88 -3.28 0.15 -6.12
C PRO A 88 -3.19 1.65 -6.37
N PHE A 89 -4.29 2.34 -6.72
CA PHE A 89 -4.27 3.80 -6.86
C PHE A 89 -4.06 4.51 -5.51
N ALA A 90 -4.70 4.02 -4.44
CA ALA A 90 -4.52 4.56 -3.09
C ALA A 90 -3.11 4.32 -2.55
N SER A 91 -2.53 3.13 -2.76
CA SER A 91 -1.13 2.89 -2.37
C SER A 91 -0.15 3.67 -3.23
N LEU A 92 -0.47 3.91 -4.52
CA LEU A 92 0.36 4.74 -5.38
C LEU A 92 0.40 6.20 -4.90
N SER A 93 -0.74 6.80 -4.53
CA SER A 93 -0.76 8.18 -4.02
C SER A 93 0.05 8.29 -2.71
N LEU A 94 -0.08 7.33 -1.80
CA LEU A 94 0.73 7.27 -0.58
C LEU A 94 2.24 7.13 -0.89
N THR A 95 2.58 6.32 -1.90
CA THR A 95 3.98 6.18 -2.36
C THR A 95 4.53 7.51 -2.87
N VAL A 96 3.72 8.27 -3.62
CA VAL A 96 4.09 9.61 -4.11
C VAL A 96 4.29 10.57 -2.95
N VAL A 97 3.37 10.62 -1.98
CA VAL A 97 3.50 11.49 -0.79
C VAL A 97 4.77 11.18 -0.01
N MET A 98 5.07 9.90 0.22
CA MET A 98 6.29 9.48 0.92
C MET A 98 7.56 9.82 0.13
N THR A 99 7.52 9.69 -1.20
CA THR A 99 8.64 10.08 -2.06
C THR A 99 8.93 11.58 -1.95
N LEU A 100 7.88 12.40 -2.00
CA LEU A 100 7.99 13.85 -1.81
C LEU A 100 8.50 14.20 -0.41
N ALA A 101 8.05 13.49 0.63
CA ALA A 101 8.53 13.68 2.00
C ALA A 101 10.03 13.36 2.13
N VAL A 102 10.50 12.25 1.54
CA VAL A 102 11.94 11.91 1.50
C VAL A 102 12.72 13.03 0.82
N LEU A 103 12.30 13.46 -0.37
CA LEU A 103 12.98 14.54 -1.09
C LEU A 103 13.01 15.84 -0.28
N PHE A 104 11.89 16.20 0.35
CA PHE A 104 11.79 17.38 1.20
C PHE A 104 12.80 17.34 2.35
N HIS A 105 12.86 16.25 3.12
CA HIS A 105 13.82 16.12 4.23
C HIS A 105 15.28 16.10 3.74
N LEU A 106 15.55 15.51 2.56
CA LEU A 106 16.89 15.55 1.95
C LEU A 106 17.30 16.99 1.58
N THR A 107 16.40 17.80 1.02
CA THR A 107 16.70 19.21 0.69
C THR A 107 17.01 20.05 1.94
N ARG A 108 16.42 19.70 3.09
CA ARG A 108 16.68 20.34 4.39
C ARG A 108 17.86 19.75 5.16
N LYS A 109 18.52 18.72 4.62
CA LYS A 109 19.61 17.97 5.28
C LYS A 109 19.17 17.30 6.59
N GLU A 110 17.88 17.00 6.73
CA GLU A 110 17.28 16.33 7.89
C GLU A 110 17.34 14.80 7.72
N PHE A 111 18.55 14.25 7.65
CA PHE A 111 18.73 12.83 7.34
C PHE A 111 18.12 11.88 8.38
N SER A 112 17.95 12.32 9.62
CA SER A 112 17.28 11.57 10.68
C SER A 112 15.78 11.40 10.45
N ALA A 113 15.13 12.28 9.67
CA ALA A 113 13.70 12.23 9.36
C ALA A 113 13.38 11.39 8.11
N VAL A 114 14.40 11.00 7.32
CA VAL A 114 14.25 10.23 6.07
C VAL A 114 13.83 8.75 6.25
N PRO A 115 14.30 7.99 7.26
CA PRO A 115 14.09 6.55 7.32
C PRO A 115 12.61 6.14 7.34
N LEU A 116 11.78 6.85 8.11
CA LEU A 116 10.37 6.49 8.27
C LEU A 116 9.57 6.70 6.97
N PRO A 117 9.58 7.89 6.33
CA PRO A 117 8.96 8.06 5.01
C PRO A 117 9.49 7.10 3.96
N LEU A 118 10.79 6.80 3.97
CA LEU A 118 11.39 5.85 3.03
C LEU A 118 10.80 4.44 3.20
N VAL A 119 10.73 3.91 4.43
CA VAL A 119 10.17 2.59 4.71
C VAL A 119 8.70 2.54 4.34
N LEU A 120 7.90 3.54 4.75
CA LEU A 120 6.48 3.61 4.42
C LEU A 120 6.24 3.72 2.91
N GLY A 121 7.06 4.49 2.21
CA GLY A 121 7.03 4.63 0.76
C GLY A 121 7.33 3.33 0.04
N VAL A 122 8.39 2.61 0.47
CA VAL A 122 8.73 1.29 -0.08
C VAL A 122 7.61 0.28 0.14
N LEU A 123 7.07 0.20 1.35
CA LEU A 123 5.96 -0.72 1.67
C LEU A 123 4.72 -0.40 0.82
N SER A 124 4.37 0.88 0.66
CA SER A 124 3.25 1.30 -0.18
C SER A 124 3.49 0.98 -1.66
N GLY A 125 4.73 1.16 -2.14
CA GLY A 125 5.13 0.77 -3.49
C GLY A 125 5.02 -0.74 -3.73
N LEU A 126 5.42 -1.56 -2.75
CA LEU A 126 5.27 -3.02 -2.81
C LEU A 126 3.81 -3.45 -2.87
N VAL A 127 2.92 -2.80 -2.11
CA VAL A 127 1.47 -3.06 -2.18
C VAL A 127 0.93 -2.69 -3.56
N THR A 128 1.35 -1.55 -4.12
CA THR A 128 0.98 -1.12 -5.48
C THR A 128 1.37 -2.18 -6.50
N TRP A 129 2.64 -2.58 -6.50
CA TRP A 129 3.18 -3.61 -7.39
C TRP A 129 2.46 -4.95 -7.24
N GLY A 130 2.27 -5.41 -6.00
CA GLY A 130 1.63 -6.69 -5.69
C GLY A 130 0.17 -6.78 -6.14
N ARG A 131 -0.56 -5.67 -6.13
CA ARG A 131 -1.98 -5.60 -6.54
C ARG A 131 -2.17 -5.36 -8.04
N LEU A 132 -1.18 -4.78 -8.72
CA LEU A 132 -1.21 -4.58 -10.17
C LEU A 132 -0.78 -5.82 -10.97
N GLN A 133 -0.24 -6.86 -10.33
CA GLN A 133 0.12 -8.08 -11.05
C GLN A 133 -1.12 -8.74 -11.66
N PRO A 134 -1.17 -8.94 -12.99
CA PRO A 134 -2.25 -9.68 -13.63
C PRO A 134 -2.30 -11.08 -13.02
N ALA A 135 -3.49 -11.51 -12.57
CA ALA A 135 -3.69 -12.91 -12.21
C ALA A 135 -3.23 -13.73 -13.41
N LYS A 136 -2.18 -14.55 -13.23
CA LYS A 136 -1.68 -15.47 -14.27
C LYS A 136 -2.75 -16.54 -14.53
N ILE A 137 -3.81 -16.17 -15.22
CA ILE A 137 -4.78 -17.07 -15.82
C ILE A 137 -4.22 -17.39 -17.19
N HIS A 138 -3.29 -18.35 -17.33
CA HIS A 138 -3.02 -18.89 -18.68
C HIS A 138 -2.39 -20.28 -18.84
N SER A 139 -2.05 -21.07 -17.80
CA SER A 139 -1.50 -22.42 -18.06
C SER A 139 -2.57 -23.53 -18.17
N ARG A 140 -3.61 -23.52 -17.33
CA ARG A 140 -4.59 -24.64 -17.30
C ARG A 140 -5.53 -24.73 -18.50
N ARG A 141 -5.81 -23.63 -19.20
CA ARG A 141 -6.70 -23.64 -20.38
C ARG A 141 -6.01 -24.17 -21.63
N ARG A 142 -4.69 -24.01 -21.73
CA ARG A 142 -3.89 -24.48 -22.86
C ARG A 142 -3.68 -26.00 -22.77
N GLU A 143 -3.33 -26.51 -21.60
CA GLU A 143 -3.22 -27.97 -21.36
C GLU A 143 -4.55 -28.71 -21.59
N ARG A 144 -5.68 -28.18 -21.10
CA ARG A 144 -7.01 -28.80 -21.34
C ARG A 144 -7.39 -28.83 -22.83
N ARG A 145 -6.99 -27.80 -23.59
CA ARG A 145 -7.31 -27.70 -25.02
C ARG A 145 -6.40 -28.58 -25.86
N GLU A 146 -5.13 -28.68 -25.51
CA GLU A 146 -4.17 -29.61 -26.12
C GLU A 146 -4.54 -31.07 -25.82
N ALA A 147 -4.99 -31.38 -24.60
CA ALA A 147 -5.49 -32.71 -24.24
C ALA A 147 -6.78 -33.11 -24.99
N MET A 148 -7.64 -32.15 -25.34
CA MET A 148 -8.82 -32.41 -26.17
C MET A 148 -8.46 -32.65 -27.64
N LEU A 149 -7.43 -31.99 -28.16
CA LEU A 149 -6.98 -32.15 -29.55
C LEU A 149 -6.20 -33.44 -29.79
N HIS A 150 -5.55 -33.98 -28.76
CA HIS A 150 -4.81 -35.25 -28.84
C HIS A 150 -5.69 -36.50 -28.68
N ASN A 151 -6.97 -36.34 -28.31
CA ASN A 151 -7.92 -37.43 -28.04
C ASN A 151 -9.07 -37.48 -29.07
N SER A 152 -8.96 -36.76 -30.18
CA SER A 152 -9.89 -36.73 -31.32
C SER A 152 -9.19 -37.20 -32.58
#